data_AF-A0A5C0DZJ8-F1
#
_entry.id   AF-A0A5C0DZJ8-F1
#
_cell.length_a   1.000
_cell.length_b   1.000
_cell.length_c   1.000
_cell.angle_alpha   90.00
_cell.angle_beta   90.00
_cell.angle_gamma   90.00
#
_symmetry.space_group_name_H-M   'P 1'
#
loop_
_entity.id
_entity.type
_entity.pdbx_description
1 polymer ?
#
loop_
_entity_poly.entity_id
_entity_poly.type
_entity_poly.pdbx_seq_one_letter_code
_entity_poly.pdbx_strand_id
1 'polypeptide(L)'
;MTLITNNTNNLSTIKPRKVQSTIFNYQVVLGIAAFSISFGLSLVPSWDFPKAFLTGIITVLATYAAAFLVDKRRRNDELRMIGSLQRRIRDIEGLKSRIVREIQQLEEYRNLLYTETQQLENQIGDCRSQRDSLHRDIGTFAAQKKQIEAEVCNLKNEFVHLENSNIELNNSCNNLITEKRRLEINCHASHAELNQIQPQIDILKQEKQELGNDVILLERLKPQLEEKLYELRIEVQTQELKIAKQDDLIVQTSTTKYHLETILNSLQNKTLEQKSEVNQLQNQISVLQDERDLLQNQVWELLQQVETINSQTFPDNEEDNLELFPFDELLEPLDSINGKHDHTGNLPTEWDTFLNHLPAYEIQVLKAILEQDNPRDTIKQIAEANITMPNLLIDAINEIASNTIGELIIETNTEVPEIVEEHLLNVKTMITKYSEIS
;
A
#
# COMPACT_ATOMS: atom_id res chain seq x y z
N MET A 1 -44.49 -86.25 39.53
CA MET A 1 -44.49 -87.73 39.43
C MET A 1 -45.29 -88.26 40.61
N THR A 2 -46.23 -89.19 40.42
CA THR A 2 -47.13 -89.67 41.49
C THR A 2 -46.49 -90.78 42.32
N LEU A 3 -46.67 -90.71 43.65
CA LEU A 3 -46.53 -91.87 44.53
C LEU A 3 -47.76 -91.95 45.45
N ILE A 4 -48.34 -93.14 45.51
CA ILE A 4 -49.53 -93.47 46.30
C ILE A 4 -49.05 -94.23 47.54
N THR A 5 -49.52 -93.83 48.73
CA THR A 5 -49.35 -94.62 49.97
C THR A 5 -50.71 -94.93 50.57
N ASN A 6 -51.15 -96.18 50.38
CA ASN A 6 -52.43 -96.69 50.85
C ASN A 6 -52.31 -97.35 52.25
N ASN A 7 -53.37 -97.20 53.05
CA ASN A 7 -53.95 -98.26 53.89
C ASN A 7 -53.10 -98.93 55.00
N THR A 8 -53.44 -98.68 56.27
CA THR A 8 -53.81 -99.70 57.30
C THR A 8 -54.40 -98.99 58.53
N ASN A 9 -55.72 -98.97 58.78
CA ASN A 9 -56.60 -100.02 59.32
C ASN A 9 -56.38 -100.41 60.80
N ASN A 10 -57.34 -99.95 61.63
CA ASN A 10 -58.06 -100.69 62.68
C ASN A 10 -57.29 -101.63 63.64
N LEU A 11 -57.36 -101.33 64.94
CA LEU A 11 -57.40 -102.36 65.99
C LEU A 11 -58.47 -102.01 67.06
N SER A 12 -59.16 -103.02 67.57
CA SER A 12 -60.48 -102.89 68.20
C SER A 12 -60.45 -102.88 69.74
N THR A 13 -61.51 -102.31 70.33
CA THR A 13 -61.73 -102.26 71.79
C THR A 13 -62.15 -103.62 72.34
N ILE A 14 -61.33 -104.21 73.21
CA ILE A 14 -61.60 -105.51 73.84
C ILE A 14 -62.43 -105.32 75.12
N LYS A 15 -63.63 -105.89 75.14
CA LYS A 15 -64.60 -105.81 76.25
C LYS A 15 -64.36 -106.94 77.27
N PRO A 16 -64.07 -106.65 78.57
CA PRO A 16 -63.77 -107.69 79.55
C PRO A 16 -65.01 -108.53 79.91
N ARG A 17 -64.89 -109.85 79.78
CA ARG A 17 -65.93 -110.85 80.07
C ARG A 17 -65.91 -111.19 81.57
N LYS A 18 -67.01 -110.95 82.29
CA LYS A 18 -67.19 -111.48 83.66
C LYS A 18 -67.15 -113.01 83.64
N VAL A 19 -66.43 -113.60 84.59
CA VAL A 19 -66.43 -115.04 84.88
C VAL A 19 -66.85 -115.21 86.34
N GLN A 20 -67.96 -115.93 86.57
CA GLN A 20 -68.39 -116.33 87.91
C GLN A 20 -67.76 -117.67 88.27
N SER A 21 -67.24 -117.80 89.49
CA SER A 21 -66.48 -118.97 89.93
C SER A 21 -67.37 -119.96 90.73
N THR A 22 -67.74 -121.08 90.11
CA THR A 22 -68.50 -122.19 90.72
C THR A 22 -67.66 -123.07 91.66
N ILE A 23 -66.99 -122.44 92.63
CA ILE A 23 -65.98 -123.08 93.50
C ILE A 23 -66.59 -123.98 94.59
N PHE A 24 -67.83 -123.72 95.03
CA PHE A 24 -68.39 -124.33 96.25
C PHE A 24 -68.62 -125.86 96.18
N ASN A 25 -68.94 -126.43 95.02
CA ASN A 25 -69.34 -127.85 94.95
C ASN A 25 -68.20 -128.85 95.13
N TYR A 26 -67.01 -128.61 94.54
CA TYR A 26 -65.94 -129.62 94.60
C TYR A 26 -65.34 -129.77 96.01
N GLN A 27 -65.37 -128.69 96.80
CA GLN A 27 -64.78 -128.65 98.14
C GLN A 27 -65.60 -129.50 99.14
N VAL A 28 -66.93 -129.50 99.02
CA VAL A 28 -67.83 -130.33 99.83
C VAL A 28 -67.62 -131.82 99.53
N VAL A 29 -67.54 -132.20 98.26
CA VAL A 29 -67.31 -133.59 97.84
C VAL A 29 -65.95 -134.11 98.33
N LEU A 30 -64.89 -133.30 98.22
CA LEU A 30 -63.56 -133.67 98.72
C LEU A 30 -63.53 -133.85 100.25
N GLY A 31 -64.25 -133.00 100.99
CA GLY A 31 -64.42 -133.13 102.43
C GLY A 31 -65.12 -134.43 102.84
N ILE A 32 -66.22 -134.79 102.16
CA ILE A 32 -66.95 -136.04 102.41
C ILE A 32 -66.06 -137.26 102.13
N ALA A 33 -65.30 -137.27 101.03
CA ALA A 33 -64.37 -138.35 100.72
C ALA A 33 -63.27 -138.50 101.78
N ALA A 34 -62.66 -137.39 102.21
CA ALA A 34 -61.63 -137.39 103.24
C ALA A 34 -62.16 -137.83 104.61
N PHE A 35 -63.39 -137.43 104.98
CA PHE A 35 -64.08 -137.91 106.19
C PHE A 35 -64.24 -139.43 106.17
N SER A 36 -64.79 -139.98 105.09
CA SER A 36 -65.07 -141.41 104.96
C SER A 36 -63.80 -142.27 105.06
N ILE A 37 -62.70 -141.83 104.44
CA ILE A 37 -61.41 -142.52 104.48
C ILE A 37 -60.84 -142.48 105.92
N SER A 38 -60.77 -141.30 106.55
CA SER A 38 -60.22 -141.18 107.92
C SER A 38 -61.07 -141.86 108.98
N PHE A 39 -62.40 -141.82 108.87
CA PHE A 39 -63.30 -142.50 109.79
C PHE A 39 -63.13 -144.02 109.70
N GLY A 40 -63.13 -144.58 108.48
CA GLY A 40 -62.92 -146.01 108.28
C GLY A 40 -61.55 -146.49 108.80
N LEU A 41 -60.48 -145.77 108.46
CA LEU A 41 -59.11 -146.15 108.82
C LEU A 41 -58.85 -146.06 110.34
N SER A 42 -59.54 -145.17 111.06
CA SER A 42 -59.46 -145.10 112.52
C SER A 42 -60.44 -146.03 113.26
N LEU A 43 -61.45 -146.60 112.60
CA LEU A 43 -62.41 -147.51 113.25
C LEU A 43 -61.86 -148.95 113.33
N VAL A 44 -61.22 -149.41 112.25
CA VAL A 44 -60.72 -150.80 112.10
C VAL A 44 -59.77 -151.26 113.22
N PRO A 45 -58.78 -150.47 113.70
CA PRO A 45 -57.77 -150.98 114.64
C PRO A 45 -58.21 -151.04 116.11
N SER A 46 -59.19 -150.22 116.52
CA SER A 46 -59.48 -149.98 117.95
C SER A 46 -60.95 -150.01 118.34
N TRP A 47 -61.90 -150.01 117.38
CA TRP A 47 -63.35 -149.93 117.62
C TRP A 47 -63.83 -148.70 118.45
N ASP A 48 -62.93 -147.76 118.75
CA ASP A 48 -63.21 -146.51 119.46
C ASP A 48 -63.96 -145.50 118.55
N PHE A 49 -65.28 -145.69 118.39
CA PHE A 49 -66.19 -144.74 117.73
C PHE A 49 -65.92 -143.25 118.04
N PRO A 50 -65.78 -142.80 119.32
CA PRO A 50 -65.57 -141.39 119.61
C PRO A 50 -64.23 -140.85 119.10
N LYS A 51 -63.16 -141.68 119.05
CA LYS A 51 -61.86 -141.27 118.49
C LYS A 51 -61.92 -141.19 116.98
N ALA A 52 -62.50 -142.22 116.32
CA ALA A 52 -62.60 -142.28 114.86
C ALA A 52 -63.43 -141.11 114.27
N PHE A 53 -64.51 -140.72 114.96
CA PHE A 53 -65.31 -139.55 114.59
C PHE A 53 -64.52 -138.24 114.72
N LEU A 54 -63.76 -138.07 115.82
CA LEU A 54 -62.92 -136.89 116.04
C LEU A 54 -61.81 -136.75 114.97
N THR A 55 -61.13 -137.84 114.62
CA THR A 55 -60.13 -137.85 113.53
C THR A 55 -60.74 -137.56 112.16
N GLY A 56 -61.98 -138.00 111.92
CA GLY A 56 -62.74 -137.64 110.72
C GLY A 56 -62.98 -136.14 110.62
N ILE A 57 -63.50 -135.51 111.68
CA ILE A 57 -63.72 -134.05 111.74
C ILE A 57 -62.42 -133.26 111.55
N ILE A 58 -61.34 -133.68 112.23
CA ILE A 58 -60.02 -133.04 112.10
C ILE A 58 -59.51 -133.13 110.66
N THR A 59 -59.71 -134.26 109.98
CA THR A 59 -59.30 -134.41 108.57
C THR A 59 -60.11 -133.49 107.67
N VAL A 60 -61.43 -133.37 107.85
CA VAL A 60 -62.26 -132.44 107.06
C VAL A 60 -61.78 -131.00 107.21
N LEU A 61 -61.53 -130.55 108.44
CA LEU A 61 -61.00 -129.21 108.71
C LEU A 61 -59.62 -129.00 108.08
N ALA A 62 -58.71 -129.98 108.19
CA ALA A 62 -57.39 -129.92 107.57
C ALA A 62 -57.46 -129.91 106.03
N THR A 63 -58.31 -130.73 105.42
CA THR A 63 -58.52 -130.80 103.96
C THR A 63 -59.12 -129.49 103.43
N TYR A 64 -60.09 -128.90 104.13
CA TYR A 64 -60.69 -127.62 103.74
C TYR A 64 -59.67 -126.47 103.88
N ALA A 65 -58.90 -126.44 104.97
CA ALA A 65 -57.82 -125.46 105.14
C ALA A 65 -56.72 -125.60 104.06
N ALA A 66 -56.33 -126.83 103.71
CA ALA A 66 -55.37 -127.10 102.64
C ALA A 66 -55.91 -126.65 101.27
N ALA A 67 -57.17 -126.96 100.94
CA ALA A 67 -57.81 -126.51 99.70
C ALA A 67 -57.87 -124.98 99.60
N PHE A 68 -58.23 -124.29 100.70
CA PHE A 68 -58.23 -122.83 100.77
C PHE A 68 -56.82 -122.22 100.60
N LEU A 69 -55.79 -122.83 101.20
CA LEU A 69 -54.40 -122.40 101.03
C LEU A 69 -53.89 -122.61 99.59
N VAL A 70 -54.26 -123.72 98.94
CA VAL A 70 -53.88 -124.00 97.54
C VAL A 70 -54.57 -123.05 96.57
N ASP A 71 -55.88 -122.81 96.72
CA ASP A 71 -56.61 -121.81 95.91
C ASP A 71 -56.05 -120.39 96.13
N LYS A 72 -55.81 -120.01 97.39
CA LYS A 72 -55.17 -118.71 97.71
C LYS A 72 -53.77 -118.58 97.10
N ARG A 73 -52.96 -119.65 97.07
CA ARG A 73 -51.64 -119.68 96.43
C ARG A 73 -51.76 -119.56 94.91
N ARG A 74 -52.62 -120.36 94.29
CA ARG A 74 -52.88 -120.34 92.85
C ARG A 74 -53.34 -118.96 92.39
N ARG A 75 -54.30 -118.33 93.05
CA ARG A 75 -54.75 -116.97 92.75
C ARG A 75 -53.64 -115.94 92.89
N ASN A 76 -52.72 -116.12 93.85
CA ASN A 76 -51.57 -115.23 94.03
C ASN A 76 -50.54 -115.39 92.90
N ASP A 77 -50.36 -116.60 92.38
CA ASP A 77 -49.46 -116.88 91.25
C ASP A 77 -50.08 -116.48 89.89
N GLU A 78 -51.39 -116.63 89.71
CA GLU A 78 -52.15 -116.03 88.60
C GLU A 78 -52.11 -114.49 88.66
N LEU A 79 -52.24 -113.88 89.85
CA LEU A 79 -52.09 -112.43 90.05
C LEU A 79 -50.67 -111.95 89.73
N ARG A 80 -49.62 -112.72 90.09
CA ARG A 80 -48.22 -112.45 89.71
C ARG A 80 -48.01 -112.54 88.19
N MET A 81 -48.62 -113.52 87.53
CA MET A 81 -48.57 -113.66 86.07
C MET A 81 -49.29 -112.50 85.37
N ILE A 82 -50.49 -112.14 85.83
CA ILE A 82 -51.24 -110.98 85.31
C ILE A 82 -50.45 -109.69 85.56
N GLY A 83 -49.84 -109.50 86.73
CA GLY A 83 -49.00 -108.35 87.04
C GLY A 83 -47.75 -108.26 86.16
N SER A 84 -47.12 -109.40 85.82
CA SER A 84 -45.97 -109.42 84.90
C SER A 84 -46.36 -109.16 83.44
N LEU A 85 -47.53 -109.63 83.00
CA LEU A 85 -48.09 -109.32 81.69
C LEU A 85 -48.51 -107.85 81.59
N GLN A 86 -49.21 -107.31 82.59
CA GLN A 86 -49.56 -105.88 82.67
C GLN A 86 -48.33 -104.99 82.71
N ARG A 87 -47.26 -105.42 83.38
CA ARG A 87 -45.96 -104.71 83.35
C ARG A 87 -45.36 -104.73 81.94
N ARG A 88 -45.24 -105.90 81.30
CA ARG A 88 -44.75 -106.00 79.91
C ARG A 88 -45.59 -105.19 78.91
N ILE A 89 -46.92 -105.18 79.06
CA ILE A 89 -47.82 -104.36 78.23
C ILE A 89 -47.50 -102.88 78.43
N ARG A 90 -47.41 -102.40 79.67
CA ARG A 90 -47.02 -101.02 80.00
C ARG A 90 -45.63 -100.65 79.48
N ASP A 91 -44.66 -101.56 79.59
CA ASP A 91 -43.29 -101.36 79.10
C ASP A 91 -43.29 -101.24 77.55
N ILE A 92 -44.08 -102.06 76.85
CA ILE A 92 -44.28 -101.99 75.39
C ILE A 92 -45.06 -100.74 74.96
N GLU A 93 -46.05 -100.31 75.73
CA GLU A 93 -46.79 -99.05 75.50
C GLU A 93 -45.88 -97.82 75.72
N GLY A 94 -44.99 -97.87 76.71
CA GLY A 94 -43.93 -96.89 76.94
C GLY A 94 -42.92 -96.83 75.78
N LEU A 95 -42.48 -97.98 75.27
CA LEU A 95 -41.64 -98.04 74.08
C LEU A 95 -42.38 -97.54 72.82
N LYS A 96 -43.65 -97.91 72.62
CA LYS A 96 -44.46 -97.43 71.49
C LYS A 96 -44.63 -95.91 71.51
N SER A 97 -45.00 -95.34 72.65
CA SER A 97 -45.16 -93.89 72.79
C SER A 97 -43.83 -93.14 72.61
N ARG A 98 -42.72 -93.71 73.09
CA ARG A 98 -41.36 -93.19 72.80
C ARG A 98 -41.04 -93.22 71.30
N ILE A 99 -41.29 -94.34 70.62
CA ILE A 99 -41.03 -94.48 69.17
C ILE A 99 -41.92 -93.52 68.36
N VAL A 100 -43.21 -93.38 68.71
CA VAL A 100 -44.11 -92.41 68.04
C VAL A 100 -43.59 -90.98 68.20
N ARG A 101 -43.12 -90.61 69.40
CA ARG A 101 -42.52 -89.28 69.66
C ARG A 101 -41.22 -89.09 68.85
N GLU A 102 -40.39 -90.12 68.72
CA GLU A 102 -39.16 -90.06 67.93
C GLU A 102 -39.44 -90.00 66.42
N ILE A 103 -40.47 -90.68 65.92
CA ILE A 103 -40.97 -90.55 64.53
C ILE A 103 -41.51 -89.14 64.28
N GLN A 104 -42.32 -88.58 65.20
CA GLN A 104 -42.85 -87.23 65.04
C GLN A 104 -41.72 -86.18 65.00
N GLN A 105 -40.70 -86.30 65.85
CA GLN A 105 -39.52 -85.41 65.81
C GLN A 105 -38.72 -85.55 64.50
N LEU A 106 -38.62 -86.75 63.94
CA LEU A 106 -37.99 -86.97 62.63
C LEU A 106 -38.84 -86.40 61.49
N GLU A 107 -40.16 -86.41 61.59
CA GLU A 107 -41.08 -85.80 60.62
C GLU A 107 -41.05 -84.27 60.69
N GLU A 108 -41.04 -83.68 61.89
CA GLU A 108 -40.83 -82.25 62.13
C GLU A 108 -39.48 -81.79 61.55
N TYR A 109 -38.38 -82.53 61.81
CA TYR A 109 -37.07 -82.23 61.25
C TYR A 109 -37.02 -82.39 59.73
N ARG A 110 -37.65 -83.44 59.17
CA ARG A 110 -37.76 -83.63 57.72
C ARG A 110 -38.51 -82.48 57.04
N ASN A 111 -39.59 -82.00 57.65
CA ASN A 111 -40.37 -80.90 57.12
C ASN A 111 -39.57 -79.59 57.15
N LEU A 112 -38.83 -79.33 58.24
CA LEU A 112 -37.92 -78.18 58.34
C LEU A 112 -36.84 -78.23 57.25
N LEU A 113 -36.15 -79.38 57.11
CA LEU A 113 -35.11 -79.57 56.09
C LEU A 113 -35.66 -79.44 54.66
N TYR A 114 -36.91 -79.86 54.43
CA TYR A 114 -37.60 -79.66 53.15
C TYR A 114 -37.86 -78.17 52.87
N THR A 115 -38.35 -77.42 53.86
CA THR A 115 -38.55 -75.96 53.70
C THR A 115 -37.24 -75.20 53.53
N GLU A 116 -36.16 -75.60 54.21
CA GLU A 116 -34.82 -75.06 54.02
C GLU A 116 -34.29 -75.35 52.61
N THR A 117 -34.47 -76.59 52.12
CA THR A 117 -34.10 -76.98 50.75
C THR A 117 -34.86 -76.13 49.71
N GLN A 118 -36.16 -75.92 49.89
CA GLN A 118 -36.97 -75.09 49.00
C GLN A 118 -36.57 -73.61 49.06
N GLN A 119 -36.20 -73.09 50.24
CA GLN A 119 -35.69 -71.73 50.39
C GLN A 119 -34.34 -71.54 49.69
N LEU A 120 -33.43 -72.51 49.81
CA LEU A 120 -32.14 -72.50 49.10
C LEU A 120 -32.33 -72.64 47.58
N GLU A 121 -33.27 -73.48 47.12
CA GLU A 121 -33.61 -73.61 45.69
C GLU A 121 -34.12 -72.27 45.10
N ASN A 122 -35.02 -71.58 45.82
CA ASN A 122 -35.49 -70.24 45.44
C ASN A 122 -34.32 -69.23 45.39
N GLN A 123 -33.47 -69.17 46.42
CA GLN A 123 -32.30 -68.29 46.44
C GLN A 123 -31.32 -68.57 45.30
N ILE A 124 -31.12 -69.84 44.93
CA ILE A 124 -30.32 -70.23 43.76
C ILE A 124 -31.00 -69.77 42.45
N GLY A 125 -32.33 -69.80 42.37
CA GLY A 125 -33.12 -69.23 41.27
C GLY A 125 -32.95 -67.71 41.13
N ASP A 126 -33.04 -66.98 42.24
CA ASP A 126 -32.84 -65.54 42.30
C ASP A 126 -31.40 -65.15 41.91
N CYS A 127 -30.39 -65.81 42.48
CA CYS A 127 -28.99 -65.57 42.13
C CYS A 127 -28.67 -65.87 40.66
N ARG A 128 -29.28 -66.90 40.06
CA ARG A 128 -29.18 -67.15 38.61
C ARG A 128 -29.81 -66.01 37.81
N SER A 129 -31.02 -65.59 38.18
CA SER A 129 -31.74 -64.50 37.50
C SER A 129 -30.98 -63.17 37.57
N GLN A 130 -30.38 -62.85 38.72
CA GLN A 130 -29.51 -61.68 38.89
C GLN A 130 -28.23 -61.77 38.05
N ARG A 131 -27.55 -62.93 38.06
CA ARG A 131 -26.36 -63.18 37.22
C ARG A 131 -26.69 -63.03 35.73
N ASP A 132 -27.84 -63.52 35.30
CA ASP A 132 -28.23 -63.54 33.89
C ASP A 132 -28.68 -62.14 33.41
N SER A 133 -29.29 -61.33 34.29
CA SER A 133 -29.42 -59.88 34.06
C SER A 133 -28.06 -59.21 33.95
N LEU A 134 -27.17 -59.41 34.92
CA LEU A 134 -25.84 -58.78 34.92
C LEU A 134 -25.01 -59.17 33.67
N HIS A 135 -25.13 -60.40 33.18
CA HIS A 135 -24.52 -60.80 31.90
C HIS A 135 -25.12 -60.07 30.69
N ARG A 136 -26.43 -59.85 30.66
CA ARG A 136 -27.09 -59.04 29.64
C ARG A 136 -26.62 -57.58 29.70
N ASP A 137 -26.51 -57.02 30.90
CA ASP A 137 -26.10 -55.63 31.12
C ASP A 137 -24.60 -55.41 30.80
N ILE A 138 -23.73 -56.36 31.16
CA ILE A 138 -22.34 -56.39 30.69
C ILE A 138 -22.28 -56.45 29.16
N GLY A 139 -23.17 -57.22 28.52
CA GLY A 139 -23.29 -57.29 27.06
C GLY A 139 -23.70 -55.96 26.41
N THR A 140 -24.67 -55.24 26.99
CA THR A 140 -25.08 -53.92 26.47
C THR A 140 -24.01 -52.86 26.70
N PHE A 141 -23.37 -52.83 27.87
CA PHE A 141 -22.24 -51.91 28.12
C PHE A 141 -21.03 -52.20 27.21
N ALA A 142 -20.73 -53.46 26.92
CA ALA A 142 -19.68 -53.82 25.97
C ALA A 142 -19.99 -53.36 24.53
N ALA A 143 -21.26 -53.46 24.11
CA ALA A 143 -21.70 -52.96 22.81
C ALA A 143 -21.66 -51.42 22.74
N GLN A 144 -22.16 -50.73 23.77
CA GLN A 144 -22.10 -49.26 23.88
C GLN A 144 -20.66 -48.74 23.90
N LYS A 145 -19.78 -49.38 24.67
CA LYS A 145 -18.34 -49.06 24.68
C LYS A 145 -17.75 -49.15 23.28
N LYS A 146 -18.00 -50.25 22.56
CA LYS A 146 -17.49 -50.45 21.19
C LYS A 146 -18.04 -49.41 20.20
N GLN A 147 -19.30 -48.98 20.37
CA GLN A 147 -19.88 -47.89 19.58
C GLN A 147 -19.16 -46.57 19.85
N ILE A 148 -18.98 -46.19 21.13
CA ILE A 148 -18.27 -44.96 21.52
C ILE A 148 -16.81 -44.98 21.05
N GLU A 149 -16.13 -46.13 21.12
CA GLU A 149 -14.77 -46.29 20.58
C GLU A 149 -14.72 -46.05 19.06
N ALA A 150 -15.74 -46.47 18.31
CA ALA A 150 -15.85 -46.20 16.87
C ALA A 150 -16.18 -44.73 16.58
N GLU A 151 -17.10 -44.11 17.34
CA GLU A 151 -17.44 -42.68 17.23
C GLU A 151 -16.22 -41.78 17.54
N VAL A 152 -15.44 -42.12 18.56
CA VAL A 152 -14.17 -41.43 18.89
C VAL A 152 -13.13 -41.61 17.77
N CYS A 153 -13.06 -42.79 17.13
CA CYS A 153 -12.18 -42.97 15.98
C CYS A 153 -12.62 -42.12 14.76
N ASN A 154 -13.92 -42.03 14.50
CA ASN A 154 -14.47 -41.21 13.42
C ASN A 154 -14.19 -39.71 13.68
N LEU A 155 -14.54 -39.19 14.86
CA LEU A 155 -14.28 -37.80 15.25
C LEU A 155 -12.77 -37.46 15.20
N LYS A 156 -11.89 -38.40 15.55
CA LYS A 156 -10.44 -38.23 15.41
C LYS A 156 -10.01 -38.11 13.96
N ASN A 157 -10.59 -38.89 13.06
CA ASN A 157 -10.31 -38.81 11.62
C ASN A 157 -10.84 -37.50 11.01
N GLU A 158 -12.04 -37.07 11.42
CA GLU A 158 -12.62 -35.76 11.04
C GLU A 158 -11.75 -34.60 11.53
N PHE A 159 -11.23 -34.67 12.76
CA PHE A 159 -10.30 -33.66 13.29
C PHE A 159 -9.00 -33.60 12.47
N VAL A 160 -8.39 -34.74 12.14
CA VAL A 160 -7.19 -34.79 11.29
C VAL A 160 -7.47 -34.27 9.88
N HIS A 161 -8.65 -34.55 9.32
CA HIS A 161 -9.07 -33.99 8.04
C HIS A 161 -9.22 -32.45 8.10
N LEU A 162 -9.82 -31.93 9.17
CA LEU A 162 -10.00 -30.50 9.39
C LEU A 162 -8.66 -29.77 9.63
N GLU A 163 -7.75 -30.38 10.39
CA GLU A 163 -6.37 -29.91 10.58
C GLU A 163 -5.63 -29.79 9.24
N ASN A 164 -5.66 -30.85 8.42
CA ASN A 164 -5.06 -30.85 7.08
C ASN A 164 -5.68 -29.76 6.17
N SER A 165 -7.01 -29.65 6.15
CA SER A 165 -7.71 -28.63 5.34
C SER A 165 -7.40 -27.20 5.81
N ASN A 166 -7.21 -26.99 7.11
CA ASN A 166 -6.75 -25.72 7.66
C ASN A 166 -5.30 -25.39 7.24
N ILE A 167 -4.41 -26.39 7.23
CA ILE A 167 -3.04 -26.25 6.72
C ILE A 167 -3.04 -25.90 5.21
N GLU A 168 -3.86 -26.57 4.40
CA GLU A 168 -4.03 -26.28 2.97
C GLU A 168 -4.58 -24.86 2.72
N LEU A 169 -5.58 -24.43 3.51
CA LEU A 169 -6.16 -23.08 3.44
C LEU A 169 -5.15 -22.01 3.88
N ASN A 170 -4.38 -22.26 4.93
CA ASN A 170 -3.30 -21.39 5.39
C ASN A 170 -2.19 -21.27 4.33
N ASN A 171 -1.76 -22.37 3.72
CA ASN A 171 -0.80 -22.36 2.62
C ASN A 171 -1.33 -21.56 1.42
N SER A 172 -2.61 -21.75 1.07
CA SER A 172 -3.28 -20.99 0.01
C SER A 172 -3.37 -19.49 0.32
N CYS A 173 -3.65 -19.13 1.57
CA CYS A 173 -3.65 -17.74 2.05
C CYS A 173 -2.25 -17.11 1.97
N ASN A 174 -1.21 -17.83 2.41
CA ASN A 174 0.17 -17.35 2.32
C ASN A 174 0.62 -17.15 0.86
N ASN A 175 0.26 -18.06 -0.05
CA ASN A 175 0.48 -17.89 -1.49
C ASN A 175 -0.22 -16.63 -2.02
N LEU A 176 -1.50 -16.43 -1.67
CA LEU A 176 -2.27 -15.24 -2.04
C LEU A 176 -1.65 -13.94 -1.49
N ILE A 177 -1.08 -13.97 -0.28
CA ILE A 177 -0.34 -12.83 0.30
C ILE A 177 0.94 -12.54 -0.49
N THR A 178 1.67 -13.56 -0.96
CA THR A 178 2.86 -13.34 -1.81
C THR A 178 2.50 -12.81 -3.19
N GLU A 179 1.44 -13.31 -3.81
CA GLU A 179 0.93 -12.79 -5.09
C GLU A 179 0.39 -11.37 -4.97
N LYS A 180 -0.34 -11.06 -3.89
CA LYS A 180 -0.76 -9.68 -3.59
C LYS A 180 0.45 -8.75 -3.51
N ARG A 181 1.48 -9.10 -2.73
CA ARG A 181 2.70 -8.28 -2.62
C ARG A 181 3.42 -8.09 -3.96
N ARG A 182 3.45 -9.13 -4.80
CA ARG A 182 4.00 -9.06 -6.16
C ARG A 182 3.23 -8.09 -7.04
N LEU A 183 1.89 -8.12 -6.97
CA LEU A 183 1.02 -7.18 -7.70
C LEU A 183 1.12 -5.74 -7.16
N GLU A 184 1.26 -5.55 -5.85
CA GLU A 184 1.49 -4.24 -5.22
C GLU A 184 2.83 -3.63 -5.69
N ILE A 185 3.92 -4.41 -5.70
CA ILE A 185 5.23 -3.99 -6.22
C ILE A 185 5.14 -3.61 -7.71
N ASN A 186 4.49 -4.44 -8.54
CA ASN A 186 4.31 -4.14 -9.97
C ASN A 186 3.47 -2.87 -10.19
N CYS A 187 2.42 -2.67 -9.39
CA CYS A 187 1.59 -1.47 -9.45
C CYS A 187 2.40 -0.21 -9.09
N HIS A 188 3.23 -0.27 -8.05
CA HIS A 188 4.14 0.82 -7.69
C HIS A 188 5.19 1.09 -8.78
N ALA A 189 5.72 0.06 -9.45
CA ALA A 189 6.65 0.22 -10.57
C ALA A 189 5.98 0.94 -11.75
N SER A 190 4.83 0.47 -12.24
CA SER A 190 4.13 1.13 -13.34
C SER A 190 3.58 2.51 -12.97
N HIS A 191 3.26 2.78 -11.70
CA HIS A 191 2.93 4.13 -11.25
C HIS A 191 4.16 5.05 -11.24
N ALA A 192 5.35 4.54 -10.89
CA ALA A 192 6.60 5.30 -11.00
C ALA A 192 6.97 5.59 -12.47
N GLU A 193 6.79 4.63 -13.38
CA GLU A 193 6.95 4.81 -14.84
C GLU A 193 6.00 5.90 -15.37
N LEU A 194 4.72 5.87 -15.01
CA LEU A 194 3.75 6.91 -15.36
C LEU A 194 4.16 8.29 -14.81
N ASN A 195 4.59 8.35 -13.56
CA ASN A 195 5.06 9.60 -12.93
C ASN A 195 6.38 10.11 -13.54
N GLN A 196 7.18 9.25 -14.19
CA GLN A 196 8.38 9.62 -14.94
C GLN A 196 8.05 10.09 -16.37
N ILE A 197 7.01 9.53 -17.00
CA ILE A 197 6.56 9.90 -18.35
C ILE A 197 5.76 11.22 -18.34
N GLN A 198 4.97 11.47 -17.30
CA GLN A 198 4.17 12.70 -17.17
C GLN A 198 4.97 14.01 -17.39
N PRO A 199 6.10 14.26 -16.70
CA PRO A 199 6.88 15.48 -16.93
C PRO A 199 7.50 15.55 -18.34
N GLN A 200 7.77 14.41 -18.99
CA GLN A 200 8.23 14.40 -20.39
C GLN A 200 7.12 14.84 -21.35
N ILE A 201 5.87 14.43 -21.09
CA ILE A 201 4.70 14.91 -21.84
C ILE A 201 4.49 16.41 -21.64
N ASP A 202 4.65 16.91 -20.41
CA ASP A 202 4.50 18.34 -20.13
C ASP A 202 5.62 19.20 -20.75
N ILE A 203 6.87 18.70 -20.80
CA ILE A 203 7.98 19.34 -21.55
C ILE A 203 7.68 19.36 -23.06
N LEU A 204 7.36 18.21 -23.68
CA LEU A 204 7.02 18.14 -25.11
C LEU A 204 5.82 19.01 -25.49
N LYS A 205 4.90 19.22 -24.56
CA LYS A 205 3.74 20.13 -24.72
C LYS A 205 4.16 21.60 -24.66
N GLN A 206 5.12 21.96 -23.81
CA GLN A 206 5.71 23.30 -23.74
C GLN A 206 6.53 23.60 -25.00
N GLU A 207 7.43 22.72 -25.41
CA GLU A 207 8.23 22.83 -26.65
C GLU A 207 7.31 23.01 -27.89
N LYS A 208 6.21 22.25 -27.96
CA LYS A 208 5.21 22.39 -29.01
C LYS A 208 4.50 23.76 -28.98
N GLN A 209 4.28 24.34 -27.80
CA GLN A 209 3.67 25.67 -27.66
C GLN A 209 4.65 26.77 -28.09
N GLU A 210 5.93 26.64 -27.72
CA GLU A 210 7.00 27.56 -28.12
C GLU A 210 7.21 27.55 -29.64
N LEU A 211 7.37 26.36 -30.25
CA LEU A 211 7.43 26.21 -31.71
C LEU A 211 6.17 26.74 -32.42
N GLY A 212 5.00 26.66 -31.76
CA GLY A 212 3.77 27.27 -32.26
C GLY A 212 3.82 28.79 -32.28
N ASN A 213 4.41 29.42 -31.25
CA ASN A 213 4.63 30.87 -31.20
C ASN A 213 5.65 31.31 -32.26
N ASP A 214 6.73 30.55 -32.45
CA ASP A 214 7.75 30.83 -33.47
C ASP A 214 7.18 30.78 -34.89
N VAL A 215 6.28 29.81 -35.18
CA VAL A 215 5.56 29.74 -36.46
C VAL A 215 4.68 30.98 -36.66
N ILE A 216 3.96 31.44 -35.63
CA ILE A 216 3.14 32.67 -35.70
C ILE A 216 4.02 33.92 -35.91
N LEU A 217 5.18 33.99 -35.27
CA LEU A 217 6.15 35.07 -35.47
C LEU A 217 6.70 35.05 -36.90
N LEU A 218 7.07 33.89 -37.42
CA LEU A 218 7.59 33.72 -38.79
C LEU A 218 6.52 34.05 -39.85
N GLU A 219 5.27 33.62 -39.62
CA GLU A 219 4.11 33.97 -40.44
C GLU A 219 3.82 35.48 -40.43
N ARG A 220 4.13 36.19 -39.33
CA ARG A 220 4.04 37.65 -39.24
C ARG A 220 5.24 38.39 -39.85
N LEU A 221 6.45 37.82 -39.78
CA LEU A 221 7.67 38.42 -40.37
C LEU A 221 7.71 38.29 -41.89
N LYS A 222 7.22 37.18 -42.45
CA LYS A 222 7.16 36.94 -43.89
C LYS A 222 6.50 38.10 -44.69
N PRO A 223 5.26 38.55 -44.40
CA PRO A 223 4.62 39.62 -45.16
C PRO A 223 5.33 40.97 -45.01
N GLN A 224 5.97 41.25 -43.86
CA GLN A 224 6.79 42.46 -43.69
C GLN A 224 8.03 42.44 -44.60
N LEU A 225 8.64 41.27 -44.79
CA LEU A 225 9.76 41.11 -45.71
C LEU A 225 9.31 41.16 -47.18
N GLU A 226 8.14 40.60 -47.51
CA GLU A 226 7.53 40.70 -48.84
C GLU A 226 7.13 42.15 -49.18
N GLU A 227 6.62 42.91 -48.20
CA GLU A 227 6.33 44.35 -48.31
C GLU A 227 7.61 45.17 -48.53
N LYS A 228 8.66 44.94 -47.74
CA LYS A 228 9.96 45.62 -47.91
C LYS A 228 10.65 45.27 -49.24
N LEU A 229 10.48 44.05 -49.74
CA LEU A 229 10.97 43.64 -51.06
C LEU A 229 10.18 44.33 -52.18
N TYR A 230 8.87 44.54 -51.99
CA TYR A 230 8.03 45.31 -52.91
C TYR A 230 8.39 46.81 -52.92
N GLU A 231 8.55 47.44 -51.75
CA GLU A 231 9.04 48.82 -51.62
C GLU A 231 10.39 49.01 -52.35
N LEU A 232 11.36 48.14 -52.08
CA LEU A 232 12.69 48.24 -52.69
C LEU A 232 12.63 48.04 -54.22
N ARG A 233 11.75 47.16 -54.71
CA ARG A 233 11.50 47.00 -56.16
C ARG A 233 10.92 48.27 -56.78
N ILE A 234 9.99 48.93 -56.10
CA ILE A 234 9.44 50.22 -56.57
C ILE A 234 10.52 51.29 -56.61
N GLU A 235 11.37 51.40 -55.58
CA GLU A 235 12.44 52.42 -55.60
C GLU A 235 13.51 52.13 -56.66
N VAL A 236 13.90 50.87 -56.88
CA VAL A 236 14.75 50.50 -58.03
C VAL A 236 14.09 50.93 -59.34
N GLN A 237 12.80 50.67 -59.54
CA GLN A 237 12.09 51.10 -60.75
C GLN A 237 12.01 52.64 -60.87
N THR A 238 11.87 53.40 -59.78
CA THR A 238 11.95 54.87 -59.87
C THR A 238 13.36 55.35 -60.20
N GLN A 239 14.41 54.65 -59.74
CA GLN A 239 15.81 54.96 -60.08
C GLN A 239 16.14 54.64 -61.54
N GLU A 240 15.68 53.50 -62.07
CA GLU A 240 15.78 53.17 -63.50
C GLU A 240 15.11 54.26 -64.38
N LEU A 241 13.94 54.76 -63.97
CA LEU A 241 13.26 55.87 -64.66
C LEU A 241 14.00 57.22 -64.53
N LYS A 242 14.66 57.49 -63.39
CA LYS A 242 15.53 58.67 -63.22
C LYS A 242 16.75 58.58 -64.15
N ILE A 243 17.39 57.41 -64.24
CA ILE A 243 18.55 57.15 -65.12
C ILE A 243 18.14 57.29 -66.60
N ALA A 244 17.08 56.63 -67.05
CA ALA A 244 16.63 56.72 -68.45
C ALA A 244 16.29 58.16 -68.88
N LYS A 245 15.74 58.98 -67.96
CA LYS A 245 15.51 60.42 -68.20
C LYS A 245 16.82 61.22 -68.25
N GLN A 246 17.82 60.86 -67.44
CA GLN A 246 19.13 61.49 -67.46
C GLN A 246 19.90 61.13 -68.74
N ASP A 247 19.78 59.90 -69.24
CA ASP A 247 20.35 59.48 -70.53
C ASP A 247 19.73 60.24 -71.71
N ASP A 248 18.40 60.42 -71.75
CA ASP A 248 17.73 61.28 -72.74
C ASP A 248 18.26 62.73 -72.71
N LEU A 249 18.41 63.32 -71.51
CA LEU A 249 19.00 64.64 -71.34
C LEU A 249 20.48 64.70 -71.79
N ILE A 250 21.26 63.64 -71.59
CA ILE A 250 22.64 63.52 -72.11
C ILE A 250 22.64 63.42 -73.65
N VAL A 251 21.71 62.68 -74.25
CA VAL A 251 21.55 62.60 -75.71
C VAL A 251 21.15 63.96 -76.30
N GLN A 252 20.21 64.68 -75.68
CA GLN A 252 19.84 66.04 -76.08
C GLN A 252 21.01 67.04 -75.91
N THR A 253 21.79 66.90 -74.84
CA THR A 253 22.99 67.73 -74.61
C THR A 253 24.10 67.43 -75.61
N SER A 254 24.30 66.16 -75.99
CA SER A 254 25.31 65.77 -76.98
C SER A 254 24.95 66.18 -78.41
N THR A 255 23.67 66.12 -78.78
CA THR A 255 23.19 66.57 -80.09
C THR A 255 23.21 68.10 -80.22
N THR A 256 22.85 68.84 -79.18
CA THR A 256 23.00 70.31 -79.13
C THR A 256 24.47 70.73 -79.12
N LYS A 257 25.35 70.02 -78.38
CA LYS A 257 26.81 70.21 -78.47
C LYS A 257 27.31 70.00 -79.90
N TYR A 258 26.97 68.88 -80.54
CA TYR A 258 27.37 68.59 -81.92
C TYR A 258 26.88 69.67 -82.89
N HIS A 259 25.64 70.17 -82.72
CA HIS A 259 25.15 71.28 -83.53
C HIS A 259 25.97 72.57 -83.32
N LEU A 260 26.25 72.96 -82.07
CA LEU A 260 27.13 74.10 -81.77
C LEU A 260 28.55 73.90 -82.32
N GLU A 261 29.06 72.67 -82.33
CA GLU A 261 30.36 72.31 -82.91
C GLU A 261 30.35 72.45 -84.44
N THR A 262 29.26 72.08 -85.13
CA THR A 262 29.10 72.37 -86.57
C THR A 262 28.99 73.88 -86.87
N ILE A 263 28.33 74.65 -86.00
CA ILE A 263 28.26 76.11 -86.11
C ILE A 263 29.66 76.72 -85.92
N LEU A 264 30.39 76.31 -84.87
CA LEU A 264 31.73 76.81 -84.58
C LEU A 264 32.72 76.49 -85.71
N ASN A 265 32.66 75.28 -86.29
CA ASN A 265 33.45 74.93 -87.47
C ASN A 265 33.09 75.80 -88.70
N SER A 266 31.81 76.11 -88.92
CA SER A 266 31.42 76.99 -90.04
C SER A 266 31.82 78.46 -89.83
N LEU A 267 31.76 78.95 -88.59
CA LEU A 267 32.31 80.26 -88.19
C LEU A 267 33.83 80.30 -88.35
N GLN A 268 34.55 79.27 -87.91
CA GLN A 268 36.00 79.17 -88.06
C GLN A 268 36.44 79.16 -89.54
N ASN A 269 35.71 78.43 -90.40
CA ASN A 269 35.93 78.47 -91.85
C ASN A 269 35.70 79.88 -92.40
N LYS A 270 34.63 80.57 -91.97
CA LYS A 270 34.37 81.96 -92.37
C LYS A 270 35.45 82.94 -91.86
N THR A 271 36.00 82.73 -90.67
CA THR A 271 37.13 83.53 -90.16
C THR A 271 38.42 83.26 -90.95
N LEU A 272 38.66 82.03 -91.41
CA LEU A 272 39.76 81.72 -92.32
C LEU A 272 39.58 82.35 -93.70
N GLU A 273 38.35 82.35 -94.23
CA GLU A 273 37.96 83.04 -95.47
C GLU A 273 38.20 84.55 -95.36
N GLN A 274 37.67 85.21 -94.31
CA GLN A 274 37.92 86.63 -94.03
C GLN A 274 39.41 86.93 -93.79
N LYS A 275 40.18 86.02 -93.18
CA LYS A 275 41.64 86.20 -93.05
C LYS A 275 42.35 86.08 -94.39
N SER A 276 41.83 85.28 -95.33
CA SER A 276 42.31 85.24 -96.71
C SER A 276 41.99 86.53 -97.46
N GLU A 277 40.77 87.07 -97.31
CA GLU A 277 40.38 88.39 -97.85
C GLU A 277 41.29 89.50 -97.30
N VAL A 278 41.51 89.55 -95.98
CA VAL A 278 42.42 90.52 -95.34
C VAL A 278 43.86 90.34 -95.86
N ASN A 279 44.37 89.12 -96.01
CA ASN A 279 45.68 88.90 -96.62
C ASN A 279 45.75 89.34 -98.09
N GLN A 280 44.68 89.18 -98.87
CA GLN A 280 44.61 89.68 -100.25
C GLN A 280 44.60 91.22 -100.29
N LEU A 281 43.86 91.88 -99.38
CA LEU A 281 43.88 93.33 -99.22
C LEU A 281 45.25 93.83 -98.72
N GLN A 282 45.89 93.11 -97.80
CA GLN A 282 47.25 93.40 -97.32
C GLN A 282 48.27 93.33 -98.47
N ASN A 283 48.16 92.34 -99.35
CA ASN A 283 49.01 92.22 -100.54
C ASN A 283 48.72 93.33 -101.57
N GLN A 284 47.45 93.72 -101.76
CA GLN A 284 47.10 94.87 -102.61
C GLN A 284 47.67 96.18 -102.04
N ILE A 285 47.59 96.37 -100.72
CA ILE A 285 48.20 97.51 -100.02
C ILE A 285 49.73 97.47 -100.18
N SER A 286 50.38 96.31 -100.08
CA SER A 286 51.83 96.18 -100.32
C SER A 286 52.21 96.59 -101.75
N VAL A 287 51.47 96.14 -102.77
CA VAL A 287 51.72 96.54 -104.16
C VAL A 287 51.51 98.05 -104.37
N LEU A 288 50.49 98.64 -103.74
CA LEU A 288 50.26 100.09 -103.76
C LEU A 288 51.32 100.87 -102.95
N GLN A 289 51.92 100.27 -101.93
CA GLN A 289 53.07 100.82 -101.21
C GLN A 289 54.34 100.74 -102.08
N ASP A 290 54.59 99.63 -102.75
CA ASP A 290 55.70 99.48 -103.71
C ASP A 290 55.58 100.48 -104.87
N GLU A 291 54.38 100.69 -105.42
CA GLU A 291 54.13 101.76 -106.41
C GLU A 291 54.36 103.16 -105.83
N ARG A 292 53.90 103.42 -104.59
CA ARG A 292 54.12 104.70 -103.91
C ARG A 292 55.59 104.95 -103.62
N ASP A 293 56.35 103.95 -103.19
CA ASP A 293 57.79 104.06 -102.93
C ASP A 293 58.60 104.15 -104.24
N LEU A 294 58.16 103.50 -105.32
CA LEU A 294 58.73 103.71 -106.66
C LEU A 294 58.52 105.16 -107.14
N LEU A 295 57.31 105.70 -106.98
CA LEU A 295 56.99 107.11 -107.29
C LEU A 295 57.77 108.07 -106.39
N GLN A 296 57.93 107.76 -105.10
CA GLN A 296 58.66 108.58 -104.14
C GLN A 296 60.17 108.59 -104.43
N ASN A 297 60.74 107.47 -104.89
CA ASN A 297 62.12 107.42 -105.41
C ASN A 297 62.29 108.24 -106.70
N GLN A 298 61.33 108.19 -107.63
CA GLN A 298 61.35 109.05 -108.84
C GLN A 298 61.26 110.54 -108.49
N VAL A 299 60.47 110.92 -107.48
CA VAL A 299 60.42 112.29 -106.96
C VAL A 299 61.73 112.69 -106.28
N TRP A 300 62.38 111.78 -105.54
CA TRP A 300 63.67 112.04 -104.89
C TRP A 300 64.81 112.20 -105.90
N GLU A 301 64.86 111.38 -106.95
CA GLU A 301 65.84 111.51 -108.04
C GLU A 301 65.65 112.82 -108.82
N LEU A 302 64.39 113.26 -109.02
CA LEU A 302 64.08 114.58 -109.60
C LEU A 302 64.52 115.74 -108.69
N LEU A 303 64.31 115.64 -107.38
CA LEU A 303 64.76 116.65 -106.41
C LEU A 303 66.29 116.78 -106.39
N GLN A 304 67.01 115.66 -106.38
CA GLN A 304 68.47 115.65 -106.34
C GLN A 304 69.13 116.22 -107.62
N GLN A 305 68.41 116.28 -108.75
CA GLN A 305 68.87 116.98 -109.96
C GLN A 305 68.67 118.51 -109.91
N VAL A 306 67.81 119.03 -109.03
CA VAL A 306 67.57 120.48 -108.86
C VAL A 306 68.58 121.11 -107.89
N GLU A 307 69.12 120.35 -106.95
CA GLU A 307 69.94 120.84 -105.83
C GLU A 307 71.40 121.20 -106.16
N THR A 308 71.66 121.71 -107.38
CA THR A 308 72.98 122.22 -107.80
C THR A 308 72.99 123.71 -108.16
N ILE A 309 71.85 124.42 -108.08
CA ILE A 309 71.79 125.88 -108.33
C ILE A 309 70.93 126.59 -107.27
N ASN A 310 71.51 127.68 -106.74
CA ASN A 310 70.93 128.70 -105.87
C ASN A 310 70.88 128.38 -104.36
N SER A 311 70.98 129.44 -103.55
CA SER A 311 70.96 129.39 -102.09
C SER A 311 69.95 130.40 -101.56
N GLN A 312 69.00 129.99 -100.71
CA GLN A 312 68.54 130.72 -99.50
C GLN A 312 67.26 130.14 -98.84
N THR A 313 67.37 129.82 -97.54
CA THR A 313 66.45 130.27 -96.46
C THR A 313 65.11 129.56 -96.18
N PHE A 314 65.10 128.76 -95.09
CA PHE A 314 64.01 128.44 -94.13
C PHE A 314 62.67 127.82 -94.61
N PRO A 315 61.85 127.22 -93.70
CA PRO A 315 62.15 126.52 -92.42
C PRO A 315 61.94 124.98 -92.63
N ASP A 316 61.58 124.06 -91.72
CA ASP A 316 60.80 124.12 -90.47
C ASP A 316 60.91 122.80 -89.65
N ASN A 317 60.30 122.79 -88.45
CA ASN A 317 60.06 121.70 -87.48
C ASN A 317 60.29 120.22 -87.91
N GLU A 318 61.14 119.48 -87.18
CA GLU A 318 60.74 118.54 -86.10
C GLU A 318 61.95 117.81 -85.44
N GLU A 319 61.94 117.70 -84.11
CA GLU A 319 62.80 116.89 -83.21
C GLU A 319 62.03 116.76 -81.86
N ASP A 320 62.05 115.66 -81.09
CA ASP A 320 62.33 114.27 -81.46
C ASP A 320 61.63 113.31 -80.45
N ASN A 321 61.04 112.24 -80.97
CA ASN A 321 61.15 110.84 -80.53
C ASN A 321 61.61 110.50 -79.08
N LEU A 322 60.83 109.71 -78.31
CA LEU A 322 61.26 108.47 -77.62
C LEU A 322 60.12 107.71 -76.85
N GLU A 323 60.18 106.37 -76.87
CA GLU A 323 60.01 105.36 -75.77
C GLU A 323 59.00 105.55 -74.59
N LEU A 324 58.35 104.52 -73.98
CA LEU A 324 58.17 103.06 -74.20
C LEU A 324 57.02 102.52 -73.28
N PHE A 325 56.59 101.26 -73.44
CA PHE A 325 55.74 100.43 -72.51
C PHE A 325 56.43 100.18 -71.11
N PRO A 326 55.84 99.52 -70.06
CA PRO A 326 54.68 98.57 -70.02
C PRO A 326 53.73 98.48 -68.74
N PHE A 327 52.65 97.66 -68.88
CA PHE A 327 51.98 96.65 -67.98
C PHE A 327 51.38 96.85 -66.53
N ASP A 328 50.27 96.10 -66.33
CA ASP A 328 49.69 95.37 -65.14
C ASP A 328 49.18 96.13 -63.87
N GLU A 329 48.20 95.63 -63.06
CA GLU A 329 48.34 94.57 -62.02
C GLU A 329 46.97 94.10 -61.35
N LEU A 330 46.88 92.81 -60.93
CA LEU A 330 46.05 92.04 -59.91
C LEU A 330 44.58 92.44 -59.52
N LEU A 331 43.59 91.57 -59.18
CA LEU A 331 43.41 90.33 -58.34
C LEU A 331 43.41 90.50 -56.80
N GLU A 332 42.44 89.86 -56.07
CA GLU A 332 42.53 89.22 -54.71
C GLU A 332 41.14 88.77 -54.10
N PRO A 333 41.04 87.99 -52.96
CA PRO A 333 40.03 86.90 -52.82
C PRO A 333 39.19 86.80 -51.49
N LEU A 334 39.20 85.64 -50.80
CA LEU A 334 38.27 85.14 -49.74
C LEU A 334 39.00 84.68 -48.45
N ASP A 335 38.33 84.76 -47.28
CA ASP A 335 38.68 84.16 -45.95
C ASP A 335 37.40 84.23 -45.03
N SER A 336 37.17 83.55 -43.88
CA SER A 336 37.87 82.55 -43.05
C SER A 336 36.89 81.75 -42.16
N ILE A 337 37.27 80.57 -41.63
CA ILE A 337 36.67 79.93 -40.41
C ILE A 337 37.78 79.24 -39.57
N ASN A 338 37.72 79.36 -38.24
CA ASN A 338 38.69 78.79 -37.28
C ASN A 338 38.00 78.37 -35.96
N GLY A 339 38.59 77.45 -35.20
CA GLY A 339 38.08 77.00 -33.88
C GLY A 339 39.08 76.17 -33.07
N LYS A 340 39.13 76.39 -31.75
CA LYS A 340 39.98 75.68 -30.77
C LYS A 340 39.21 75.45 -29.45
N HIS A 341 39.59 74.43 -28.70
CA HIS A 341 39.19 74.18 -27.30
C HIS A 341 40.20 74.74 -26.30
N ASP A 342 39.77 74.93 -25.04
CA ASP A 342 40.65 75.01 -23.87
C ASP A 342 39.91 74.61 -22.55
N HIS A 343 40.64 74.46 -21.44
CA HIS A 343 40.24 73.75 -20.21
C HIS A 343 39.40 74.54 -19.16
N THR A 344 38.71 73.85 -18.22
CA THR A 344 39.04 73.79 -16.76
C THR A 344 37.87 73.52 -15.78
N GLY A 345 38.16 72.73 -14.72
CA GLY A 345 38.08 73.26 -13.35
C GLY A 345 36.80 73.12 -12.51
N ASN A 346 35.64 72.79 -13.10
CA ASN A 346 34.42 72.44 -12.36
C ASN A 346 33.98 71.00 -12.69
N LEU A 347 33.02 70.46 -11.93
CA LEU A 347 32.29 69.25 -12.31
C LEU A 347 31.81 69.42 -13.77
N PRO A 348 32.22 68.58 -14.74
CA PRO A 348 31.95 68.85 -16.15
C PRO A 348 30.45 68.94 -16.44
N THR A 349 30.06 69.74 -17.43
CA THR A 349 28.65 69.97 -17.78
C THR A 349 27.92 68.66 -18.12
N GLU A 350 28.66 67.66 -18.64
CA GLU A 350 28.21 66.28 -18.85
C GLU A 350 27.75 65.61 -17.55
N TRP A 351 28.50 65.76 -16.45
CA TRP A 351 28.20 65.18 -15.14
C TRP A 351 27.05 65.89 -14.42
N ASP A 352 26.88 67.20 -14.62
CA ASP A 352 25.70 67.91 -14.11
C ASP A 352 24.45 67.56 -14.95
N THR A 353 24.62 67.35 -16.26
CA THR A 353 23.57 66.81 -17.12
C THR A 353 23.18 65.39 -16.67
N PHE A 354 24.15 64.53 -16.36
CA PHE A 354 23.92 63.16 -15.87
C PHE A 354 23.10 63.16 -14.57
N LEU A 355 23.48 63.96 -13.57
CA LEU A 355 22.73 64.10 -12.31
C LEU A 355 21.27 64.54 -12.53
N ASN A 356 21.02 65.44 -13.49
CA ASN A 356 19.67 65.93 -13.79
C ASN A 356 18.79 64.90 -14.55
N HIS A 357 19.37 63.85 -15.13
CA HIS A 357 18.63 62.77 -15.80
C HIS A 357 18.45 61.52 -14.92
N LEU A 358 19.27 61.35 -13.87
CA LEU A 358 19.14 60.24 -12.91
C LEU A 358 17.91 60.43 -11.98
N PRO A 359 16.96 59.48 -11.93
CA PRO A 359 15.90 59.49 -10.94
C PRO A 359 16.43 59.14 -9.53
N ALA A 360 15.71 59.59 -8.50
CA ALA A 360 16.15 59.50 -7.10
C ALA A 360 16.48 58.07 -6.60
N TYR A 361 15.87 57.02 -7.18
CA TYR A 361 16.16 55.63 -6.82
C TYR A 361 17.46 55.11 -7.46
N GLU A 362 17.86 55.61 -8.62
CA GLU A 362 19.16 55.28 -9.25
C GLU A 362 20.32 55.98 -8.54
N ILE A 363 20.10 57.21 -8.05
CA ILE A 363 21.05 57.90 -7.16
C ILE A 363 21.24 57.10 -5.83
N GLN A 364 20.18 56.45 -5.33
CA GLN A 364 20.27 55.54 -4.18
C GLN A 364 21.04 54.24 -4.49
N VAL A 365 21.00 53.74 -5.72
CA VAL A 365 21.84 52.61 -6.17
C VAL A 365 23.32 53.02 -6.21
N LEU A 366 23.65 54.16 -6.83
CA LEU A 366 25.02 54.69 -6.83
C LEU A 366 25.54 54.94 -5.40
N LYS A 367 24.68 55.42 -4.50
CA LYS A 367 25.01 55.58 -3.09
C LYS A 367 25.27 54.24 -2.38
N ALA A 368 24.43 53.23 -2.62
CA ALA A 368 24.61 51.90 -2.02
C ALA A 368 25.94 51.27 -2.45
N ILE A 369 26.34 51.42 -3.72
CA ILE A 369 27.62 50.92 -4.24
C ILE A 369 28.83 51.64 -3.62
N LEU A 370 28.71 52.95 -3.29
CA LEU A 370 29.80 53.70 -2.64
C LEU A 370 29.89 53.54 -1.11
N GLU A 371 28.84 53.07 -0.45
CA GLU A 371 28.77 52.98 1.03
C GLU A 371 28.77 51.54 1.59
N GLN A 372 28.67 50.49 0.77
CA GLN A 372 28.50 49.11 1.23
C GLN A 372 29.46 48.13 0.55
N ASP A 373 30.18 47.31 1.33
CA ASP A 373 31.07 46.24 0.83
C ASP A 373 30.35 45.15 0.00
N ASN A 374 29.01 45.09 0.06
CA ASN A 374 28.18 44.25 -0.79
C ASN A 374 26.81 44.92 -1.03
N PRO A 375 26.65 45.73 -2.10
CA PRO A 375 25.41 46.45 -2.36
C PRO A 375 24.28 45.58 -2.92
N ARG A 376 24.51 44.30 -3.27
CA ARG A 376 23.54 43.46 -4.02
C ARG A 376 22.17 43.37 -3.34
N ASP A 377 22.11 43.16 -2.03
CA ASP A 377 20.84 43.05 -1.30
C ASP A 377 20.10 44.40 -1.20
N THR A 378 20.83 45.52 -1.16
CA THR A 378 20.26 46.88 -1.17
C THR A 378 19.73 47.25 -2.56
N ILE A 379 20.52 47.00 -3.62
CA ILE A 379 20.07 47.20 -5.01
C ILE A 379 18.83 46.35 -5.29
N LYS A 380 18.78 45.11 -4.78
CA LYS A 380 17.59 44.25 -4.90
C LYS A 380 16.36 44.86 -4.23
N GLN A 381 16.48 45.39 -3.01
CA GLN A 381 15.36 46.07 -2.33
C GLN A 381 14.90 47.32 -3.09
N ILE A 382 15.81 48.12 -3.64
CA ILE A 382 15.48 49.28 -4.48
C ILE A 382 14.78 48.85 -5.77
N ALA A 383 15.22 47.76 -6.40
CA ALA A 383 14.61 47.21 -7.62
C ALA A 383 13.18 46.71 -7.36
N GLU A 384 12.97 45.92 -6.30
CA GLU A 384 11.65 45.42 -5.90
C GLU A 384 10.70 46.58 -5.54
N ALA A 385 11.19 47.62 -4.86
CA ALA A 385 10.40 48.81 -4.51
C ALA A 385 9.95 49.65 -5.72
N ASN A 386 10.72 49.63 -6.82
CA ASN A 386 10.43 50.39 -8.05
C ASN A 386 9.92 49.50 -9.21
N ILE A 387 9.55 48.25 -8.93
CA ILE A 387 8.98 47.28 -9.89
C ILE A 387 9.90 47.07 -11.11
N THR A 388 11.20 46.93 -10.85
CA THR A 388 12.26 46.72 -11.85
C THR A 388 13.21 45.58 -11.42
N MET A 389 14.21 45.27 -12.23
CA MET A 389 15.21 44.22 -11.94
C MET A 389 16.57 44.85 -11.58
N PRO A 390 17.36 44.24 -10.67
CA PRO A 390 18.65 44.80 -10.23
C PRO A 390 19.62 45.11 -11.37
N ASN A 391 19.72 44.19 -12.34
CA ASN A 391 20.58 44.38 -13.52
C ASN A 391 20.07 45.54 -14.38
N LEU A 392 18.76 45.62 -14.65
CA LEU A 392 18.17 46.71 -15.45
C LEU A 392 18.37 48.10 -14.82
N LEU A 393 18.46 48.22 -13.49
CA LEU A 393 18.85 49.48 -12.85
C LEU A 393 20.31 49.85 -13.14
N ILE A 394 21.23 48.88 -13.07
CA ILE A 394 22.65 49.11 -13.36
C ILE A 394 22.85 49.40 -14.85
N ASP A 395 22.16 48.66 -15.72
CA ASP A 395 22.15 48.86 -17.17
C ASP A 395 21.57 50.23 -17.55
N ALA A 396 20.48 50.67 -16.91
CA ALA A 396 19.91 52.01 -17.13
C ALA A 396 20.84 53.14 -16.66
N ILE A 397 21.45 53.03 -15.47
CA ILE A 397 22.44 54.01 -15.00
C ILE A 397 23.62 54.10 -15.98
N ASN A 398 24.10 52.96 -16.48
CA ASN A 398 25.17 52.89 -17.46
C ASN A 398 24.75 53.38 -18.86
N GLU A 399 23.49 53.21 -19.28
CA GLU A 399 22.95 53.76 -20.53
C GLU A 399 22.85 55.29 -20.44
N ILE A 400 22.34 55.84 -19.33
CA ILE A 400 22.29 57.30 -19.12
C ILE A 400 23.72 57.87 -19.04
N ALA A 401 24.67 57.16 -18.39
CA ALA A 401 26.08 57.54 -18.37
C ALA A 401 26.70 57.54 -19.77
N SER A 402 26.52 56.47 -20.54
CA SER A 402 27.02 56.36 -21.92
C SER A 402 26.41 57.40 -22.85
N ASN A 403 25.20 57.90 -22.57
CA ASN A 403 24.53 58.95 -23.35
C ASN A 403 24.91 60.39 -22.92
N THR A 404 25.48 60.59 -21.72
CA THR A 404 25.77 61.93 -21.17
C THR A 404 27.25 62.22 -20.97
N ILE A 405 28.02 61.22 -20.54
CA ILE A 405 29.47 61.27 -20.28
C ILE A 405 30.26 60.48 -21.35
N GLY A 406 29.59 59.57 -22.06
CA GLY A 406 30.19 58.77 -23.14
C GLY A 406 30.82 57.46 -22.68
N GLU A 407 30.79 57.17 -21.38
CA GLU A 407 31.46 56.03 -20.74
C GLU A 407 30.55 55.31 -19.74
N LEU A 408 30.91 54.08 -19.37
CA LEU A 408 30.24 53.28 -18.35
C LEU A 408 30.80 53.62 -16.96
N ILE A 409 29.94 53.67 -15.94
CA ILE A 409 30.32 54.08 -14.57
C ILE A 409 30.35 52.90 -13.60
N ILE A 410 29.49 51.90 -13.80
CA ILE A 410 29.41 50.69 -12.97
C ILE A 410 29.94 49.51 -13.79
N GLU A 411 30.97 48.83 -13.29
CA GLU A 411 31.44 47.58 -13.89
C GLU A 411 30.48 46.42 -13.56
N THR A 412 30.06 45.72 -14.62
CA THR A 412 29.18 44.54 -14.54
C THR A 412 29.91 43.22 -14.80
N ASN A 413 31.24 43.28 -15.03
CA ASN A 413 32.11 42.12 -15.27
C ASN A 413 32.55 41.43 -13.97
N THR A 414 32.43 42.12 -12.84
CA THR A 414 32.81 41.67 -11.49
C THR A 414 31.66 40.95 -10.78
N GLU A 415 31.98 40.08 -9.80
CA GLU A 415 30.94 39.40 -9.02
C GLU A 415 30.21 40.35 -8.03
N VAL A 416 30.71 41.56 -7.82
CA VAL A 416 30.01 42.66 -7.13
C VAL A 416 30.01 43.88 -8.08
N PRO A 417 28.88 44.59 -8.25
CA PRO A 417 28.87 45.83 -9.04
C PRO A 417 29.70 46.90 -8.34
N GLU A 418 30.76 47.37 -9.00
CA GLU A 418 31.73 48.34 -8.48
C GLU A 418 31.80 49.54 -9.42
N ILE A 419 32.16 50.72 -8.90
CA ILE A 419 32.29 51.94 -9.71
C ILE A 419 33.73 52.08 -10.19
N VAL A 420 33.91 52.35 -11.49
CA VAL A 420 35.22 52.54 -12.15
C VAL A 420 36.07 53.55 -11.36
N GLU A 421 37.32 53.19 -11.02
CA GLU A 421 38.18 53.97 -10.12
C GLU A 421 38.35 55.44 -10.55
N GLU A 422 38.45 55.69 -11.87
CA GLU A 422 38.61 57.03 -12.45
C GLU A 422 37.38 57.92 -12.20
N HIS A 423 36.19 57.32 -12.14
CA HIS A 423 34.90 58.02 -11.99
C HIS A 423 34.44 58.16 -10.54
N LEU A 424 35.01 57.39 -9.62
CA LEU A 424 34.68 57.36 -8.19
C LEU A 424 34.66 58.76 -7.55
N LEU A 425 35.61 59.63 -7.89
CA LEU A 425 35.69 61.00 -7.36
C LEU A 425 34.52 61.89 -7.85
N ASN A 426 34.12 61.72 -9.11
CA ASN A 426 33.02 62.48 -9.73
C ASN A 426 31.67 62.03 -9.17
N VAL A 427 31.43 60.72 -9.06
CA VAL A 427 30.20 60.17 -8.44
C VAL A 427 30.11 60.59 -6.97
N LYS A 428 31.22 60.57 -6.23
CA LYS A 428 31.24 61.02 -4.82
C LYS A 428 30.87 62.50 -4.68
N THR A 429 31.42 63.36 -5.54
CA THR A 429 31.10 64.80 -5.59
C THR A 429 29.64 65.05 -5.99
N MET A 430 29.11 64.25 -6.92
CA MET A 430 27.69 64.27 -7.31
C MET A 430 26.78 63.93 -6.13
N ILE A 431 27.04 62.84 -5.39
CA ILE A 431 26.18 62.42 -4.28
C ILE A 431 26.22 63.42 -3.12
N THR A 432 27.37 64.07 -2.86
CA THR A 432 27.40 65.20 -1.91
C THR A 432 26.54 66.36 -2.39
N LYS A 433 26.62 66.75 -3.67
CA LYS A 433 25.78 67.83 -4.25
C LYS A 433 24.28 67.50 -4.17
N TYR A 434 23.89 66.25 -4.44
CA TYR A 434 22.50 65.80 -4.29
C TYR A 434 22.03 65.83 -2.83
N SER A 435 22.89 65.43 -1.89
CA SER A 435 22.62 65.41 -0.44
C SER A 435 22.57 66.81 0.20
N GLU A 436 22.97 67.86 -0.52
CA GLU A 436 22.83 69.28 -0.14
C GLU A 436 21.59 69.95 -0.76
N ILE A 437 20.90 69.27 -1.68
CA ILE A 437 19.76 69.78 -2.46
C ILE A 437 18.44 69.08 -2.10
N SER A 438 18.50 67.86 -1.57
CA SER A 438 17.35 67.04 -1.13
C SER A 438 17.08 67.11 0.38
#